data_AF-B3DPP0-F1
#
_entry.id   AF-B3DPP0-F1
#
_cell.length_a   1.000
_cell.length_b   1.000
_cell.length_c   1.000
_cell.angle_alpha   90.00
_cell.angle_beta   90.00
_cell.angle_gamma   90.00
#
_symmetry.space_group_name_H-M   'P 1'
#
loop_
_entity.id
_entity.type
_entity.pdbx_description
1 polymer ?
#
loop_
_entity_poly.entity_id
_entity_poly.type
_entity_poly.pdbx_seq_one_letter_code
_entity_poly.pdbx_strand_id
1 'polypeptide(L)'
;MDWQVEHDKDSAELFYSTYTAQLSSKRKGMEAEGKTWNYRDILAQFITMHNKNSNVLLIWSGDWPAYSSNSDKYYVILAGEGFDSTDEAWNWCKANNYGPNDCMPIDLQ
;
A
#
# COMPACT_ATOMS: atom_id res chain seq x y z
N MET A 1 -8.63 12.18 2.88
CA MET A 1 -8.07 10.86 3.29
C MET A 1 -6.90 11.06 4.24
N ASP A 2 -6.44 12.30 4.37
CA ASP A 2 -5.34 12.76 5.21
C ASP A 2 -5.44 12.25 6.65
N TRP A 3 -6.64 12.20 7.24
CA TRP A 3 -6.82 11.65 8.59
C TRP A 3 -6.43 10.18 8.71
N GLN A 4 -6.68 9.35 7.69
CA GLN A 4 -6.32 7.93 7.69
C GLN A 4 -4.82 7.77 7.41
N VAL A 5 -4.29 8.55 6.47
CA VAL A 5 -2.85 8.56 6.16
C VAL A 5 -2.04 8.96 7.39
N GLU A 6 -2.49 9.98 8.13
CA GLU A 6 -1.84 10.41 9.37
C GLU A 6 -1.99 9.36 10.46
N HIS A 7 -3.16 8.70 10.57
CA HIS A 7 -3.37 7.63 11.54
C HIS A 7 -2.42 6.44 11.33
N ASP A 8 -2.16 6.08 10.06
CA ASP A 8 -1.36 4.91 9.71
C ASP A 8 0.16 5.19 9.66
N LYS A 9 0.55 6.47 9.77
CA LYS A 9 1.92 6.92 9.55
C LYS A 9 2.92 6.27 10.50
N ASP A 10 2.66 6.32 11.80
CA ASP A 10 3.55 5.74 12.83
C ASP A 10 3.77 4.23 12.62
N SER A 11 2.71 3.51 12.22
CA SER A 11 2.81 2.08 11.91
C SER A 11 3.64 1.83 10.64
N ALA A 12 3.50 2.70 9.63
CA ALA A 12 4.26 2.59 8.40
C ALA A 12 5.77 2.87 8.60
N GLU A 13 6.15 3.70 9.58
CA GLU A 13 7.56 3.98 9.88
C GLU A 13 8.37 2.72 10.23
N LEU A 14 7.73 1.66 10.70
CA LEU A 14 8.39 0.38 10.96
C LEU A 14 9.08 -0.19 9.70
N PHE A 15 8.52 0.08 8.52
CA PHE A 15 9.03 -0.41 7.24
C PHE A 15 10.22 0.39 6.71
N TYR A 16 10.77 1.33 7.50
CA TYR A 16 12.14 1.81 7.29
C TYR A 16 13.20 0.76 7.64
N SER A 17 12.84 -0.32 8.33
CA SER A 17 13.80 -1.35 8.77
C SER A 17 13.40 -2.78 8.42
N THR A 18 12.17 -2.96 7.94
CA THR A 18 11.59 -4.24 7.56
C THR A 18 10.88 -4.11 6.21
N TYR A 19 10.62 -5.25 5.57
CA TYR A 19 9.79 -5.28 4.37
C TYR A 19 8.32 -5.40 4.74
N THR A 20 7.44 -4.88 3.90
CA THR A 20 6.01 -5.20 3.89
C THR A 20 5.60 -5.58 2.46
N ALA A 21 4.31 -5.72 2.21
CA ALA A 21 3.76 -5.93 0.88
C ALA A 21 2.86 -4.76 0.45
N GLN A 22 3.14 -4.17 -0.71
CA GLN A 22 2.27 -3.21 -1.35
C GLN A 22 1.13 -3.94 -2.09
N LEU A 23 -0.11 -3.60 -1.76
CA LEU A 23 -1.34 -4.21 -2.30
C LEU A 23 -2.03 -3.37 -3.38
N SER A 24 -1.83 -2.06 -3.34
CA SER A 24 -2.45 -1.14 -4.30
C SER A 24 -1.68 0.17 -4.35
N SER A 25 -1.72 0.83 -5.51
CA SER A 25 -1.22 2.19 -5.69
C SER A 25 -2.15 2.91 -6.68
N LYS A 26 -2.88 3.92 -6.20
CA LYS A 26 -3.87 4.67 -6.99
C LYS A 26 -3.80 6.16 -6.70
N ARG A 27 -4.19 6.98 -7.68
CA ARG A 27 -4.31 8.43 -7.53
C ARG A 27 -5.55 8.93 -8.26
N LYS A 28 -6.03 10.11 -7.87
CA LYS A 28 -7.13 10.77 -8.56
C LYS A 28 -6.78 11.00 -10.04
N GLY A 29 -7.70 10.65 -10.93
CA GLY A 29 -7.53 10.79 -12.39
C GLY A 29 -6.76 9.64 -13.05
N MET A 30 -6.26 8.67 -12.29
CA MET A 30 -5.63 7.48 -12.86
C MET A 30 -6.68 6.63 -13.57
N GLU A 31 -6.39 6.19 -14.79
CA GLU A 31 -7.18 5.17 -15.50
C GLU A 31 -6.59 3.79 -15.24
N ALA A 32 -7.32 2.95 -14.54
CA ALA A 32 -6.93 1.58 -14.25
C ALA A 32 -8.16 0.74 -13.92
N GLU A 33 -8.10 -0.57 -14.19
CA GLU A 33 -9.20 -1.50 -13.90
C GLU A 33 -10.52 -1.07 -14.58
N GLY A 34 -10.42 -0.50 -15.79
CA GLY A 34 -11.58 -0.09 -16.58
C GLY A 34 -12.32 1.16 -16.08
N LYS A 35 -11.75 1.92 -15.13
CA LYS A 35 -12.33 3.16 -14.62
C LYS A 35 -11.31 4.26 -14.39
N THR A 36 -11.79 5.50 -14.30
CA THR A 36 -11.03 6.64 -13.78
C THR A 36 -11.21 6.72 -12.26
N TRP A 37 -10.10 6.65 -11.52
CA TRP A 37 -10.11 6.64 -10.07
C TRP A 37 -10.36 8.03 -9.48
N ASN A 38 -11.25 8.11 -8.50
CA ASN A 38 -11.40 9.29 -7.64
C ASN A 38 -11.11 8.95 -6.17
N TYR A 39 -11.10 9.95 -5.29
CA TYR A 39 -10.79 9.73 -3.87
C TYR A 39 -11.78 8.80 -3.15
N ARG A 40 -13.05 8.77 -3.55
CA ARG A 40 -14.04 7.85 -2.97
C ARG A 40 -13.75 6.41 -3.36
N ASP A 41 -13.35 6.17 -4.61
CA ASP A 41 -12.95 4.84 -5.07
C ASP A 41 -11.74 4.32 -4.30
N ILE A 42 -10.72 5.16 -4.11
CA ILE A 42 -9.49 4.82 -3.37
C ILE A 42 -9.83 4.48 -1.92
N LEU A 43 -10.62 5.32 -1.25
CA LEU A 43 -11.03 5.06 0.13
C LEU A 43 -11.90 3.79 0.25
N ALA A 44 -12.81 3.56 -0.70
CA ALA A 44 -13.63 2.35 -0.72
C ALA A 44 -12.78 1.08 -0.92
N GLN A 45 -11.74 1.15 -1.76
CA GLN A 45 -10.77 0.06 -1.90
C GLN A 45 -10.03 -0.20 -0.59
N PHE A 46 -9.52 0.84 0.07
CA PHE A 46 -8.88 0.72 1.38
C PHE A 46 -9.80 0.07 2.41
N ILE A 47 -11.03 0.57 2.58
CA ILE A 47 -12.01 -0.01 3.52
C ILE A 47 -12.30 -1.47 3.20
N THR A 48 -12.42 -1.82 1.92
CA THR A 48 -12.66 -3.21 1.49
C THR A 48 -11.51 -4.13 1.87
N MET A 49 -10.26 -3.66 1.71
CA MET A 49 -9.08 -4.41 2.12
C MET A 49 -8.96 -4.47 3.64
N HIS A 50 -9.23 -3.38 4.34
CA HIS A 50 -9.16 -3.30 5.80
C HIS A 50 -10.19 -4.19 6.49
N ASN A 51 -11.39 -4.33 5.91
CA ASN A 51 -12.40 -5.26 6.40
C ASN A 51 -12.00 -6.74 6.21
N LYS A 52 -11.10 -7.05 5.28
CA LYS A 52 -10.57 -8.40 5.07
C LYS A 52 -9.36 -8.68 5.96
N ASN A 53 -8.50 -7.68 6.15
CA ASN A 53 -7.35 -7.72 7.03
C ASN A 53 -7.18 -6.35 7.69
N SER A 54 -7.42 -6.29 9.01
CA SER A 54 -7.37 -5.04 9.79
C SER A 54 -5.97 -4.45 9.90
N ASN A 55 -4.93 -5.18 9.51
CA ASN A 55 -3.55 -4.69 9.58
C ASN A 55 -3.20 -3.78 8.40
N VAL A 56 -3.98 -3.77 7.31
CA VAL A 56 -3.63 -2.97 6.14
C VAL A 56 -3.62 -1.47 6.46
N LEU A 57 -2.63 -0.80 5.89
CA LEU A 57 -2.37 0.63 6.11
C LEU A 57 -2.54 1.41 4.80
N LEU A 58 -2.94 2.66 4.90
CA LEU A 58 -3.00 3.61 3.79
C LEU A 58 -1.94 4.68 3.98
N ILE A 59 -1.00 4.79 3.03
CA ILE A 59 0.02 5.82 3.03
C ILE A 59 -0.09 6.75 1.83
N TRP A 60 0.46 7.96 1.96
CA TRP A 60 0.74 8.83 0.83
C TRP A 60 2.19 8.63 0.38
N SER A 61 2.37 8.23 -0.89
CA SER A 61 3.70 7.93 -1.43
C SER A 61 4.62 9.16 -1.50
N GLY A 62 4.11 10.38 -1.30
CA GLY A 62 4.94 11.58 -1.23
C GLY A 62 5.79 11.68 0.02
N ASP A 63 5.44 10.93 1.07
CA ASP A 63 6.06 11.06 2.39
C ASP A 63 7.23 10.08 2.60
N TRP A 64 7.49 9.18 1.64
CA TRP A 64 8.44 8.08 1.78
C TRP A 64 9.48 8.05 0.66
N PRO A 65 10.78 7.92 0.98
CA PRO A 65 11.86 7.93 -0.01
C PRO A 65 11.77 6.81 -1.07
N ALA A 66 11.21 5.65 -0.73
CA ALA A 66 11.00 4.53 -1.66
C ALA A 66 10.24 4.91 -2.94
N TYR A 67 9.43 5.98 -2.88
CA TYR A 67 8.65 6.49 -4.01
C TYR A 67 9.14 7.84 -4.54
N SER A 68 10.34 8.28 -4.14
CA SER A 68 10.90 9.59 -4.49
C SER A 68 11.12 9.77 -5.99
N SER A 69 11.50 8.72 -6.72
CA SER A 69 11.74 8.71 -8.17
C SER A 69 10.47 8.95 -9.01
N ASN A 70 9.29 8.76 -8.42
CA ASN A 70 8.03 8.98 -9.11
C ASN A 70 7.66 10.48 -9.08
N SER A 71 7.52 11.10 -10.25
CA SER A 71 7.00 12.47 -10.37
C SER A 71 5.56 12.59 -9.86
N ASP A 72 4.82 11.49 -10.00
CA ASP A 72 3.45 11.35 -9.56
C ASP A 72 3.40 10.67 -8.19
N LYS A 73 2.51 11.16 -7.33
CA LYS A 73 2.30 10.62 -6.00
C LYS A 73 0.95 9.90 -5.91
N TYR A 74 0.93 8.85 -5.09
CA TYR A 74 -0.13 7.86 -5.03
C TYR A 74 -0.56 7.62 -3.58
N TYR A 75 -1.82 7.25 -3.42
CA TYR A 75 -2.28 6.58 -2.22
C TYR A 75 -1.94 5.09 -2.39
N VAL A 76 -1.17 4.57 -1.44
CA VAL A 76 -0.65 3.22 -1.47
C VAL A 76 -1.23 2.45 -0.30
N ILE A 77 -1.71 1.23 -0.56
CA ILE A 77 -2.19 0.33 0.49
C ILE A 77 -1.09 -0.70 0.76
N LEU A 78 -0.68 -0.81 2.02
CA LEU A 78 0.30 -1.78 2.50
C LEU A 78 -0.38 -2.87 3.30
N ALA A 79 0.21 -4.08 3.34
CA ALA A 79 -0.30 -5.19 4.13
C ALA A 79 -0.24 -4.93 5.64
N GLY A 80 0.66 -4.06 6.09
CA GLY A 80 0.88 -3.72 7.50
C GLY A 80 1.66 -4.78 8.29
N GLU A 81 1.82 -5.98 7.73
CA GLU A 81 2.73 -7.00 8.25
C GLU A 81 4.18 -6.65 7.92
N GLY A 82 5.06 -6.81 8.91
CA GLY A 82 6.51 -6.68 8.74
C GLY A 82 7.15 -8.04 8.46
N PHE A 83 8.13 -8.06 7.56
CA PHE A 83 8.86 -9.25 7.13
C PHE A 83 10.36 -9.00 7.16
N ASP A 84 11.13 -10.05 7.45
CA ASP A 84 12.60 -9.96 7.52
C ASP A 84 13.24 -10.00 6.13
N SER A 85 12.49 -10.39 5.09
CA SER A 85 12.96 -10.47 3.71
C SER A 85 11.86 -10.26 2.68
N THR A 86 12.27 -9.95 1.45
CA THR A 86 11.37 -9.89 0.28
C THR A 86 10.69 -11.23 -0.02
N ASP A 87 11.36 -12.36 0.27
CA ASP A 87 10.83 -13.71 0.02
C ASP A 87 9.66 -14.03 0.94
N GLU A 88 9.75 -13.61 2.21
CA GLU A 88 8.65 -13.73 3.18
C GLU A 88 7.43 -12.89 2.76
N ALA A 89 7.65 -11.65 2.34
CA ALA A 89 6.59 -10.79 1.81
C ALA A 89 5.93 -11.41 0.56
N TRP A 90 6.72 -11.97 -0.36
CA TRP A 90 6.19 -12.69 -1.52
C TRP A 90 5.40 -13.95 -1.13
N ASN A 91 5.87 -14.69 -0.13
CA ASN A 91 5.15 -15.86 0.37
C ASN A 91 3.83 -15.46 1.03
N TRP A 92 3.80 -14.33 1.75
CA TRP A 92 2.57 -13.76 2.29
C TRP A 92 1.60 -13.34 1.18
N CYS A 93 2.08 -12.69 0.10
CA CYS A 93 1.25 -12.36 -1.06
C CYS A 93 0.57 -13.61 -1.64
N LYS A 94 1.35 -14.69 -1.87
CA LYS A 94 0.84 -15.97 -2.38
C LYS A 94 -0.16 -16.62 -1.44
N ALA A 95 0.14 -16.64 -0.14
CA ALA A 95 -0.73 -17.22 0.88
C ALA A 95 -2.09 -16.49 0.97
N ASN A 96 -2.13 -15.20 0.65
CA ASN A 96 -3.34 -14.39 0.61
C ASN A 96 -3.99 -14.32 -0.78
N ASN A 97 -3.57 -15.18 -1.72
CA ASN A 97 -4.09 -15.29 -3.10
C ASN A 97 -3.94 -14.01 -3.94
N TYR A 98 -2.92 -13.19 -3.66
CA TYR A 98 -2.57 -12.08 -4.53
C TYR A 98 -1.69 -12.54 -5.70
N GLY A 99 -1.99 -12.05 -6.90
CA GLY A 99 -1.15 -12.24 -8.07
C GLY A 99 0.11 -11.37 -8.02
N PRO A 100 1.11 -11.64 -8.89
CA PRO A 100 2.37 -10.87 -8.95
C PRO A 100 2.19 -9.40 -9.36
N ASN A 101 1.03 -9.05 -9.94
CA ASN A 101 0.69 -7.67 -10.31
C ASN A 101 -0.13 -6.95 -9.22
N ASP A 102 -0.62 -7.69 -8.21
CA ASP A 102 -1.55 -7.21 -7.19
C ASP A 102 -0.91 -7.10 -5.81
N CYS A 103 0.29 -7.64 -5.63
CA CYS A 103 1.05 -7.62 -4.39
C CYS A 103 2.54 -7.68 -4.72
N MET A 104 3.37 -6.88 -4.04
CA MET A 104 4.82 -6.93 -4.19
C MET A 104 5.53 -6.51 -2.89
N PRO A 105 6.71 -7.05 -2.58
CA PRO A 105 7.51 -6.62 -1.44
C PRO A 105 7.96 -5.16 -1.62
N ILE A 106 8.01 -4.43 -0.52
CA ILE A 106 8.50 -3.05 -0.49
C ILE A 106 9.05 -2.75 0.91
N ASP A 107 10.09 -1.93 0.99
CA ASP A 107 10.45 -1.17 2.19
C ASP A 107 10.18 0.32 1.93
N LEU A 108 10.18 1.15 2.98
CA LEU A 108 9.90 2.58 2.85
C LEU A 108 11.16 3.45 2.88
N GLN A 109 12.35 2.84 2.71
CA GLN A 109 13.66 3.52 2.70
C GLN A 109 13.99 4.23 1.40
#